data_AF-A0A337RYH1-F1
#
_entry.id   AF-A0A337RYH1-F1
#
_cell.length_a   1.000
_cell.length_b   1.000
_cell.length_c   1.000
_cell.angle_alpha   90.00
_cell.angle_beta   90.00
_cell.angle_gamma   90.00
#
_symmetry.space_group_name_H-M   'P 1'
#
loop_
_entity.id
_entity.type
_entity.pdbx_description
1 polymer ?
#
loop_
_entity_poly.entity_id
_entity_poly.type
_entity_poly.pdbx_seq_one_letter_code
_entity_poly.pdbx_strand_id
1 'polypeptide(L)'
;MAKSRGRLYLWMCLAAVLASFLAGFMVGWFIKPFKESTSLGYHQSMRWNLVSEMKAENIKSFLCSFTKLPHLAGTEQNLLLAKKIQTQWKKFGLDSAELVHYDVLLSYPNETNANYISIMDEHGIEIFNTSYLEPPPDGYENVTNIVPPYNAFSAQGMPEGDLIYVNYARTEDFFKLEREMNINCSGKIVIARYGKIFRGNKVKNAMLAGAIGIILYSDPADYFAPGVQPYPKGWNLPGTAVQRGNVLNLNGAGDPLTPGYPAKGTSSLLQVATTNTLENHFLGSMMLCLILKIKKTLNQPGQK
;
A
#
# COMPACT_ATOMS: atom_id res chain seq x y z
N MET A 1 67.44 -56.76 50.57
CA MET A 1 67.21 -56.20 49.21
C MET A 1 65.72 -56.04 48.81
N ALA A 2 64.74 -56.06 49.73
CA ALA A 2 63.32 -56.07 49.35
C ALA A 2 62.74 -54.74 48.84
N LYS A 3 63.36 -53.59 49.17
CA LYS A 3 62.82 -52.23 48.92
C LYS A 3 62.92 -51.75 47.45
N SER A 4 63.59 -52.49 46.58
CA SER A 4 63.87 -52.11 45.18
C SER A 4 62.75 -52.49 44.21
N ARG A 5 62.25 -53.74 44.27
CA ARG A 5 61.30 -54.28 43.28
C ARG A 5 59.95 -53.56 43.28
N GLY A 6 59.38 -53.25 44.45
CA GLY A 6 58.12 -52.52 44.54
C GLY A 6 58.19 -51.10 43.94
N ARG A 7 59.35 -50.45 44.02
CA ARG A 7 59.58 -49.14 43.39
C ARG A 7 59.60 -49.23 41.87
N LEU A 8 60.18 -50.31 41.33
CA LEU A 8 60.21 -50.58 39.88
C LEU A 8 58.80 -50.79 39.31
N TYR A 9 57.95 -51.59 39.98
CA TYR A 9 56.56 -51.77 39.58
C TYR A 9 55.76 -50.46 39.62
N LEU A 10 55.95 -49.63 40.65
CA LEU A 10 55.30 -48.32 40.74
C LEU A 10 55.67 -47.40 39.56
N TRP A 11 56.96 -47.38 39.17
CA TRP A 11 57.42 -46.63 38.00
C TRP A 11 56.84 -47.16 36.68
N MET A 12 56.71 -48.49 36.51
CA MET A 12 56.06 -49.06 35.33
C MET A 12 54.57 -48.71 35.26
N CYS A 13 53.84 -48.74 36.37
CA CYS A 13 52.44 -48.31 36.42
C CYS A 13 52.29 -46.82 36.09
N LEU A 14 53.15 -45.95 36.64
CA LEU A 14 53.16 -44.52 36.32
C LEU A 14 53.46 -44.25 34.84
N ALA A 15 54.43 -44.98 34.25
CA ALA A 15 54.73 -44.87 32.82
C ALA A 15 53.56 -45.32 31.93
N ALA A 16 52.86 -46.40 32.30
CA ALA A 16 51.67 -46.88 31.59
C ALA A 16 50.50 -45.88 31.66
N VAL A 17 50.27 -45.26 32.82
CA VAL A 17 49.24 -44.21 32.99
C VAL A 17 49.60 -42.94 32.22
N LEU A 18 50.88 -42.55 32.18
CA LEU A 18 51.33 -41.42 31.37
C LEU A 18 51.16 -41.70 29.87
N ALA A 19 51.49 -42.91 29.42
CA ALA A 19 51.33 -43.33 28.03
C ALA A 19 49.85 -43.36 27.60
N SER A 20 48.93 -43.87 28.45
CA SER A 20 47.51 -43.86 28.13
C SER A 20 46.90 -42.46 28.17
N PHE A 21 47.35 -41.58 29.07
CA PHE A 21 46.95 -40.17 29.08
C PHE A 21 47.45 -39.44 27.82
N LEU A 22 48.71 -39.63 27.42
CA LEU A 22 49.27 -39.04 26.19
C LEU A 22 48.58 -39.58 24.92
N ALA A 23 48.26 -40.88 24.87
CA ALA A 23 47.50 -41.46 23.78
C ALA A 23 46.08 -40.86 23.70
N GLY A 24 45.37 -40.77 24.84
CA GLY A 24 44.05 -40.14 24.93
C GLY A 24 44.09 -38.65 24.55
N PHE A 25 45.12 -37.92 24.97
CA PHE A 25 45.34 -36.52 24.60
C PHE A 25 45.60 -36.36 23.10
N MET A 26 46.45 -37.22 22.50
CA MET A 26 46.70 -37.20 21.05
C MET A 26 45.42 -37.53 20.27
N VAL A 27 44.66 -38.54 20.67
CA VAL A 27 43.36 -38.86 20.07
C VAL A 27 42.39 -37.68 20.17
N GLY A 28 42.26 -37.05 21.34
CA GLY A 28 41.43 -35.86 21.52
C GLY A 28 41.91 -34.61 20.76
N TRP A 29 43.23 -34.46 20.56
CA TRP A 29 43.84 -33.33 19.85
C TRP A 29 43.69 -33.45 18.32
N PHE A 30 43.78 -34.66 17.79
CA PHE A 30 43.58 -34.93 16.36
C PHE A 30 42.10 -35.10 15.99
N ILE A 31 41.23 -35.52 16.92
CA ILE A 31 39.76 -35.39 16.77
C ILE A 31 39.34 -33.95 17.14
N LYS A 32 39.79 -32.98 16.33
CA LYS A 32 39.02 -31.74 16.21
C LYS A 32 37.71 -32.08 15.50
N PRO A 33 36.54 -31.63 15.99
CA PRO A 33 35.32 -31.76 15.22
C PRO A 33 35.51 -31.01 13.90
N PHE A 34 35.32 -31.73 12.79
CA PHE A 34 35.38 -31.15 11.45
C PHE A 34 34.20 -30.19 11.33
N LYS A 35 34.42 -28.90 11.58
CA LYS A 35 33.39 -27.87 11.35
C LYS A 35 33.01 -27.95 9.88
N GLU A 36 31.74 -28.24 9.60
CA GLU A 36 31.21 -28.42 8.26
C GLU A 36 31.49 -27.20 7.38
N SER A 37 32.52 -27.28 6.55
CA SER A 37 32.73 -26.38 5.41
C SER A 37 31.79 -26.72 4.25
N THR A 38 31.23 -27.94 4.26
CA THR A 38 30.32 -28.51 3.25
C THR A 38 28.99 -27.77 3.17
N SER A 39 28.34 -27.48 4.31
CA SER A 39 27.03 -26.82 4.32
C SER A 39 27.11 -25.38 3.81
N LEU A 40 28.12 -24.62 4.25
CA LEU A 40 28.33 -23.25 3.81
C LEU A 40 28.59 -23.15 2.30
N GLY A 41 29.44 -24.03 1.75
CA GLY A 41 29.72 -24.09 0.31
C GLY A 41 28.49 -24.48 -0.52
N TYR A 42 27.69 -25.42 -0.03
CA TYR A 42 26.46 -25.89 -0.70
C TYR A 42 25.36 -24.82 -0.72
N HIS A 43 25.10 -24.14 0.40
CA HIS A 43 24.15 -23.03 0.43
C HIS A 43 24.62 -21.85 -0.44
N GLN A 44 25.94 -21.60 -0.49
CA GLN A 44 26.51 -20.56 -1.34
C GLN A 44 26.37 -20.89 -2.84
N SER A 45 26.50 -22.15 -3.26
CA SER A 45 26.29 -22.56 -4.65
C SER A 45 24.81 -22.55 -5.05
N MET A 46 23.89 -23.03 -4.21
CA MET A 46 22.45 -22.93 -4.50
C MET A 46 21.97 -21.49 -4.64
N ARG A 47 22.41 -20.58 -3.75
CA ARG A 47 22.11 -19.15 -3.86
C ARG A 47 22.65 -18.54 -5.15
N TRP A 48 23.88 -18.90 -5.53
CA TRP A 48 24.46 -18.45 -6.79
C TRP A 48 23.68 -18.93 -8.00
N ASN A 49 23.32 -20.22 -8.06
CA ASN A 49 22.50 -20.78 -9.13
C ASN A 49 21.17 -20.01 -9.25
N LEU A 50 20.43 -19.85 -8.15
CA LEU A 50 19.16 -19.13 -8.10
C LEU A 50 19.28 -17.69 -8.63
N VAL A 51 20.26 -16.91 -8.14
CA VAL A 51 20.45 -15.52 -8.56
C VAL A 51 20.93 -15.43 -10.02
N SER A 52 21.81 -16.33 -10.44
CA SER A 52 22.32 -16.36 -11.82
C SER A 52 21.26 -16.73 -12.85
N GLU A 53 20.21 -17.45 -12.44
CA GLU A 53 19.11 -17.86 -13.32
C GLU A 53 18.08 -16.75 -13.55
N MET A 54 18.04 -15.72 -12.69
CA MET A 54 17.17 -14.56 -12.87
C MET A 54 17.67 -13.68 -14.04
N LYS A 55 17.01 -13.79 -15.20
CA LYS A 55 17.33 -12.99 -16.40
C LYS A 55 16.46 -11.73 -16.52
N ALA A 56 17.06 -10.61 -16.91
CA ALA A 56 16.36 -9.32 -17.06
C ALA A 56 15.30 -9.36 -18.18
N GLU A 57 15.57 -10.12 -19.25
CA GLU A 57 14.71 -10.31 -20.41
C GLU A 57 13.40 -10.99 -20.02
N ASN A 58 13.46 -11.96 -19.09
CA ASN A 58 12.29 -12.63 -18.55
C ASN A 58 11.42 -11.64 -17.75
N ILE A 59 12.04 -10.84 -16.88
CA ILE A 59 11.34 -9.80 -16.08
C ILE A 59 10.65 -8.79 -17.01
N LYS A 60 11.35 -8.30 -18.04
CA LYS A 60 10.82 -7.39 -19.07
C LYS A 60 9.63 -8.01 -19.81
N SER A 61 9.72 -9.29 -20.17
CA SER A 61 8.65 -10.04 -20.82
C SER A 61 7.42 -10.20 -19.91
N PHE A 62 7.61 -10.58 -18.65
CA PHE A 62 6.51 -10.68 -17.68
C PHE A 62 5.80 -9.35 -17.49
N LEU A 63 6.54 -8.26 -17.25
CA LEU A 63 6.01 -6.91 -17.09
C LEU A 63 5.15 -6.51 -18.30
N CYS A 64 5.70 -6.57 -19.51
CA CYS A 64 4.98 -6.30 -20.75
C CYS A 64 3.75 -7.20 -20.95
N SER A 65 3.77 -8.42 -20.42
CA SER A 65 2.64 -9.35 -20.49
C SER A 65 1.54 -9.08 -19.44
N PHE A 66 1.81 -8.28 -18.42
CA PHE A 66 0.88 -7.96 -17.32
C PHE A 66 0.30 -6.55 -17.44
N THR A 67 1.03 -5.58 -18.00
CA THR A 67 0.63 -4.16 -18.05
C THR A 67 -0.17 -3.75 -19.29
N LYS A 68 -0.68 -4.71 -20.09
CA LYS A 68 -1.40 -4.39 -21.35
C LYS A 68 -2.80 -3.80 -21.16
N LEU A 69 -3.47 -4.15 -20.06
CA LEU A 69 -4.86 -3.78 -19.78
C LEU A 69 -5.02 -3.47 -18.28
N PRO A 70 -5.92 -2.55 -17.89
CA PRO A 70 -6.26 -2.29 -16.50
C PRO A 70 -6.72 -3.57 -15.78
N HIS A 71 -6.10 -3.86 -14.64
CA HIS A 71 -6.38 -5.05 -13.82
C HIS A 71 -6.75 -4.63 -12.39
N LEU A 72 -7.75 -3.75 -12.27
CA LEU A 72 -8.27 -3.30 -10.98
C LEU A 72 -8.81 -4.47 -10.16
N ALA A 73 -8.64 -4.43 -8.83
CA ALA A 73 -9.18 -5.46 -7.93
C ALA A 73 -10.68 -5.70 -8.19
N GLY A 74 -11.14 -6.94 -8.03
CA GLY A 74 -12.52 -7.35 -8.29
C GLY A 74 -12.96 -7.43 -9.76
N THR A 75 -12.16 -6.93 -10.72
CA THR A 75 -12.52 -6.99 -12.15
C THR A 75 -12.18 -8.34 -12.81
N GLU A 76 -12.88 -8.66 -13.90
CA GLU A 76 -12.62 -9.85 -14.71
C GLU A 76 -11.16 -9.92 -15.20
N GLN A 77 -10.59 -8.81 -15.66
CA GLN A 77 -9.21 -8.77 -16.15
C GLN A 77 -8.19 -9.13 -15.05
N ASN A 78 -8.47 -8.77 -13.80
CA ASN A 78 -7.63 -9.17 -12.67
C ASN A 78 -7.80 -10.67 -12.32
N LEU A 79 -8.99 -11.24 -12.49
CA LEU A 79 -9.22 -12.69 -12.37
C LEU A 79 -8.50 -13.48 -13.48
N LEU A 80 -8.50 -12.97 -14.71
CA LEU A 80 -7.74 -13.55 -15.83
C LEU A 80 -6.22 -13.52 -15.55
N LEU A 81 -5.72 -12.42 -14.99
CA LEU A 81 -4.32 -12.32 -14.53
C LEU A 81 -3.99 -13.32 -13.42
N ALA A 82 -4.88 -13.50 -12.43
CA ALA A 82 -4.71 -14.49 -11.37
C ALA A 82 -4.64 -15.93 -11.92
N LYS A 83 -5.55 -16.30 -12.84
CA LYS A 83 -5.54 -17.61 -13.53
C LYS A 83 -4.26 -17.80 -14.36
N LYS A 84 -3.77 -16.74 -15.02
CA LYS A 84 -2.49 -16.77 -15.76
C LYS A 84 -1.30 -17.03 -14.83
N ILE A 85 -1.22 -16.35 -13.68
CA ILE A 85 -0.16 -16.56 -12.67
C ILE A 85 -0.24 -17.99 -12.11
N GLN A 86 -1.43 -18.47 -11.74
CA GLN A 86 -1.63 -19.86 -11.29
C GLN A 86 -1.11 -20.88 -12.31
N THR A 87 -1.37 -20.64 -13.60
CA THR A 87 -0.92 -21.50 -14.70
C THR A 87 0.61 -21.46 -14.87
N GLN A 88 1.20 -20.27 -14.76
CA GLN A 88 2.66 -20.08 -14.81
C GLN A 88 3.35 -20.78 -13.62
N TRP A 89 2.83 -20.65 -12.41
CA TRP A 89 3.36 -21.30 -11.21
C TRP A 89 3.34 -22.84 -11.30
N LYS A 90 2.24 -23.42 -11.78
CA LYS A 90 2.18 -24.87 -12.08
C LYS A 90 3.22 -25.27 -13.13
N LYS A 91 3.38 -24.47 -14.19
CA LYS A 91 4.41 -24.71 -15.23
C LYS A 91 5.84 -24.59 -14.70
N PHE A 92 6.09 -23.73 -13.71
CA PHE A 92 7.42 -23.59 -13.07
C PHE A 92 7.74 -24.73 -12.09
N GLY A 93 6.79 -25.64 -11.82
CA GLY A 93 7.00 -26.81 -10.97
C GLY A 93 6.73 -26.58 -9.48
N LEU A 94 5.87 -25.61 -9.11
CA LEU A 94 5.34 -25.58 -7.74
C LEU A 94 4.37 -26.74 -7.51
N ASP A 95 4.52 -27.45 -6.38
CA ASP A 95 3.69 -28.60 -6.00
C ASP A 95 2.20 -28.27 -5.94
N SER A 96 1.86 -27.04 -5.52
CA SER A 96 0.49 -26.52 -5.48
C SER A 96 0.43 -25.05 -5.88
N ALA A 97 -0.69 -24.67 -6.52
CA ALA A 97 -1.04 -23.29 -6.83
C ALA A 97 -2.56 -23.18 -6.99
N GLU A 98 -3.21 -22.50 -6.05
CA GLU A 98 -4.66 -22.44 -5.90
C GLU A 98 -5.16 -21.00 -5.90
N LEU A 99 -6.42 -20.80 -6.30
CA LEU A 99 -7.10 -19.51 -6.21
C LEU A 99 -7.94 -19.47 -4.95
N VAL A 100 -7.46 -18.73 -3.94
CA VAL A 100 -8.22 -18.46 -2.71
C VAL A 100 -8.93 -17.13 -2.86
N HIS A 101 -10.26 -17.15 -2.81
CA HIS A 101 -11.12 -15.96 -2.92
C HIS A 101 -11.72 -15.57 -1.57
N TYR A 102 -12.12 -14.30 -1.47
CA TYR A 102 -12.82 -13.70 -0.35
C TYR A 102 -13.81 -12.67 -0.87
N ASP A 103 -14.98 -12.60 -0.25
CA ASP A 103 -16.07 -11.70 -0.63
C ASP A 103 -15.92 -10.36 0.13
N VAL A 104 -14.96 -9.52 -0.30
CA VAL A 104 -14.58 -8.29 0.41
C VAL A 104 -15.35 -7.06 -0.09
N LEU A 105 -15.54 -6.07 0.78
CA LEU A 105 -16.12 -4.78 0.40
C LEU A 105 -15.13 -3.99 -0.45
N LEU A 106 -15.48 -3.75 -1.71
CA LEU A 106 -14.77 -2.88 -2.63
C LEU A 106 -15.60 -1.63 -2.95
N SER A 107 -14.95 -0.61 -3.49
CA SER A 107 -15.56 0.68 -3.84
C SER A 107 -15.13 1.06 -5.24
N TYR A 108 -16.08 1.51 -6.05
CA TYR A 108 -15.89 1.95 -7.43
C TYR A 108 -16.67 3.24 -7.68
N PRO A 109 -16.24 4.10 -8.62
CA PRO A 109 -17.06 5.20 -9.10
C PRO A 109 -18.29 4.65 -9.83
N ASN A 110 -19.36 5.44 -9.92
CA ASN A 110 -20.51 5.07 -10.72
C ASN A 110 -20.33 5.57 -12.17
N GLU A 111 -20.65 4.72 -13.14
CA GLU A 111 -20.43 5.01 -14.57
C GLU A 111 -21.47 5.97 -15.16
N THR A 112 -22.69 6.01 -14.62
CA THR A 112 -23.78 6.89 -15.11
C THR A 112 -23.87 8.22 -14.36
N ASN A 113 -23.34 8.28 -13.13
CA ASN A 113 -23.23 9.50 -12.33
C ASN A 113 -21.76 9.76 -11.97
N ALA A 114 -21.10 10.50 -12.86
CA ALA A 114 -19.69 10.85 -12.79
C ALA A 114 -19.38 11.79 -11.61
N ASN A 115 -18.29 11.51 -10.88
CA ASN A 115 -17.76 12.42 -9.87
C ASN A 115 -17.08 13.63 -10.54
N TYR A 116 -17.32 14.84 -10.02
CA TYR A 116 -16.59 16.04 -10.42
C TYR A 116 -16.58 17.10 -9.30
N ILE A 117 -15.76 18.13 -9.49
CA ILE A 117 -15.74 19.32 -8.65
C ILE A 117 -16.15 20.49 -9.55
N SER A 118 -17.08 21.33 -9.10
CA SER A 118 -17.49 22.55 -9.78
C SER A 118 -17.29 23.79 -8.92
N ILE A 119 -17.07 24.93 -9.57
CA ILE A 119 -17.08 26.26 -8.96
C ILE A 119 -18.39 26.95 -9.36
N MET A 120 -19.11 27.44 -8.38
CA MET A 120 -20.36 28.18 -8.50
C MET A 120 -20.12 29.69 -8.38
N ASP A 121 -20.84 30.46 -9.19
CA ASP A 121 -20.98 31.90 -8.99
C ASP A 121 -22.03 32.23 -7.90
N GLU A 122 -22.31 33.52 -7.73
CA GLU A 122 -23.28 34.03 -6.74
C GLU A 122 -24.74 33.68 -7.09
N HIS A 123 -25.01 33.29 -8.34
CA HIS A 123 -26.32 32.89 -8.84
C HIS A 123 -26.51 31.37 -8.87
N GLY A 124 -25.50 30.59 -8.45
CA GLY A 124 -25.53 29.13 -8.45
C GLY A 124 -25.29 28.50 -9.83
N ILE A 125 -24.66 29.23 -10.75
CA ILE A 125 -24.29 28.76 -12.08
C ILE A 125 -22.86 28.19 -12.03
N GLU A 126 -22.66 27.02 -12.65
CA GLU A 126 -21.33 26.41 -12.78
C GLU A 126 -20.46 27.19 -13.77
N ILE A 127 -19.39 27.79 -13.27
CA ILE A 127 -18.42 28.57 -14.06
C ILE A 127 -17.13 27.80 -14.39
N PHE A 128 -16.90 26.66 -13.73
CA PHE A 128 -15.79 25.75 -13.99
C PHE A 128 -16.10 24.36 -13.44
N ASN A 129 -15.86 23.31 -14.25
CA ASN A 129 -15.96 21.91 -13.85
C ASN A 129 -14.64 21.19 -14.11
N THR A 130 -14.21 20.30 -13.21
CA THR A 130 -13.05 19.43 -13.43
C THR A 130 -13.30 18.38 -14.50
N SER A 131 -12.25 17.96 -15.22
CA SER A 131 -12.33 16.78 -16.11
C SER A 131 -12.68 15.52 -15.32
N TYR A 132 -13.55 14.69 -15.89
CA TYR A 132 -13.94 13.38 -15.34
C TYR A 132 -12.91 12.28 -15.62
N LEU A 133 -12.14 12.40 -16.71
CA LEU A 133 -11.16 11.41 -17.16
C LEU A 133 -9.82 12.06 -17.43
N GLU A 134 -8.74 11.31 -17.21
CA GLU A 134 -7.47 11.59 -17.88
C GLU A 134 -7.53 11.23 -19.37
N PRO A 135 -6.76 11.92 -20.23
CA PRO A 135 -6.48 11.38 -21.56
C PRO A 135 -5.75 10.03 -21.44
N PRO A 136 -6.11 9.02 -22.26
CA PRO A 136 -5.36 7.77 -22.29
C PRO A 136 -3.92 8.04 -22.78
N PRO A 137 -2.91 7.33 -22.23
CA PRO A 137 -1.53 7.47 -22.69
C PRO A 137 -1.34 6.85 -24.09
N ASP A 138 -0.37 7.39 -24.83
CA ASP A 138 0.02 6.92 -26.17
C ASP A 138 0.16 5.38 -26.24
N GLY A 139 -0.50 4.76 -27.22
CA GLY A 139 -0.56 3.31 -27.42
C GLY A 139 -1.66 2.58 -26.64
N TYR A 140 -2.45 3.29 -25.81
CA TYR A 140 -3.59 2.75 -25.06
C TYR A 140 -4.92 3.43 -25.43
N GLU A 141 -5.01 4.09 -26.57
CA GLU A 141 -6.17 4.86 -27.03
C GLU A 141 -7.44 4.01 -27.16
N ASN A 142 -7.29 2.72 -27.47
CA ASN A 142 -8.39 1.76 -27.61
C ASN A 142 -8.78 1.06 -26.28
N VAL A 143 -8.20 1.44 -25.14
CA VAL A 143 -8.47 0.82 -23.83
C VAL A 143 -9.63 1.54 -23.16
N THR A 144 -10.80 0.93 -23.18
CA THR A 144 -12.07 1.54 -22.73
C THR A 144 -12.34 1.40 -21.23
N ASN A 145 -11.71 0.45 -20.54
CA ASN A 145 -12.00 0.12 -19.13
C ASN A 145 -11.06 0.81 -18.12
N ILE A 146 -10.58 2.02 -18.45
CA ILE A 146 -9.79 2.85 -17.53
C ILE A 146 -10.74 3.48 -16.51
N VAL A 147 -10.70 3.02 -15.26
CA VAL A 147 -11.49 3.60 -14.16
C VAL A 147 -11.14 5.09 -13.99
N PRO A 148 -12.10 6.02 -13.91
CA PRO A 148 -11.83 7.45 -13.72
C PRO A 148 -11.13 7.71 -12.37
N PRO A 149 -10.59 8.92 -12.14
CA PRO A 149 -10.08 9.32 -10.84
C PRO A 149 -11.15 9.29 -9.76
N TYR A 150 -10.86 8.61 -8.65
CA TYR A 150 -11.67 8.63 -7.45
C TYR A 150 -10.80 8.28 -6.24
N ASN A 151 -11.29 8.64 -5.06
CA ASN A 151 -10.77 8.13 -3.79
C ASN A 151 -11.68 6.97 -3.34
N ALA A 152 -11.15 5.75 -3.27
CA ALA A 152 -11.94 4.58 -2.94
C ALA A 152 -12.40 4.64 -1.48
N PHE A 153 -13.66 4.25 -1.26
CA PHE A 153 -14.41 4.43 -0.01
C PHE A 153 -14.60 5.91 0.40
N SER A 154 -14.53 6.84 -0.57
CA SER A 154 -15.00 8.21 -0.35
C SER A 154 -16.45 8.20 0.07
N ALA A 155 -16.77 9.11 0.98
CA ALA A 155 -18.14 9.48 1.24
C ALA A 155 -18.82 10.07 -0.01
N GLN A 156 -20.14 10.05 -0.02
CA GLN A 156 -20.99 10.57 -1.08
C GLN A 156 -21.78 11.79 -0.61
N GLY A 157 -22.29 12.53 -1.58
CA GLY A 157 -23.07 13.73 -1.35
C GLY A 157 -22.68 14.82 -2.34
N MET A 158 -23.40 15.94 -2.22
CA MET A 158 -23.17 17.12 -3.05
C MET A 158 -22.93 18.36 -2.16
N PRO A 159 -21.90 18.36 -1.28
CA PRO A 159 -21.68 19.47 -0.36
C PRO A 159 -21.28 20.74 -1.12
N GLU A 160 -21.87 21.85 -0.71
CA GLU A 160 -21.54 23.19 -1.17
C GLU A 160 -20.94 24.02 -0.03
N GLY A 161 -19.88 24.77 -0.29
CA GLY A 161 -19.27 25.66 0.70
C GLY A 161 -18.06 26.43 0.19
N ASP A 162 -17.53 27.34 1.02
CA ASP A 162 -16.27 28.02 0.71
C ASP A 162 -15.08 27.06 0.81
N LEU A 163 -14.01 27.40 0.09
CA LEU A 163 -12.81 26.59 -0.03
C LEU A 163 -11.68 27.07 0.90
N ILE A 164 -11.10 26.17 1.70
CA ILE A 164 -9.92 26.45 2.54
C ILE A 164 -8.75 25.57 2.13
N TYR A 165 -7.60 26.17 1.84
CA TYR A 165 -6.36 25.42 1.61
C TYR A 165 -5.73 24.99 2.95
N VAL A 166 -5.49 23.69 3.11
CA VAL A 166 -5.02 23.08 4.38
C VAL A 166 -3.65 22.40 4.28
N ASN A 167 -2.81 22.87 3.36
CA ASN A 167 -1.45 22.35 3.15
C ASN A 167 -1.45 20.82 2.90
N TYR A 168 -0.82 20.02 3.76
CA TYR A 168 -0.82 18.56 3.64
C TYR A 168 -1.91 17.89 4.49
N ALA A 169 -2.86 18.63 5.06
CA ALA A 169 -3.91 18.13 5.97
C ALA A 169 -3.37 17.30 7.15
N ARG A 170 -2.16 17.62 7.63
CA ARG A 170 -1.58 17.03 8.84
C ARG A 170 -2.22 17.64 10.07
N THR A 171 -2.07 16.99 11.22
CA THR A 171 -2.65 17.47 12.49
C THR A 171 -2.14 18.87 12.84
N GLU A 172 -0.85 19.11 12.63
CA GLU A 172 -0.22 20.43 12.78
C GLU A 172 -0.70 21.48 11.76
N ASP A 173 -1.13 21.08 10.55
CA ASP A 173 -1.68 22.01 9.56
C ASP A 173 -3.04 22.56 10.04
N PHE A 174 -3.91 21.68 10.59
CA PHE A 174 -5.19 22.09 11.16
C PHE A 174 -5.04 22.87 12.46
N PHE A 175 -4.13 22.47 13.37
CA PHE A 175 -3.85 23.26 14.58
C PHE A 175 -3.32 24.66 14.26
N LYS A 176 -2.49 24.82 13.21
CA LYS A 176 -2.03 26.13 12.76
C LYS A 176 -3.18 26.99 12.24
N LEU A 177 -4.05 26.42 11.40
CA LEU A 177 -5.23 27.14 10.89
C LEU A 177 -6.15 27.62 12.02
N GLU A 178 -6.49 26.74 12.95
CA GLU A 178 -7.36 27.04 14.08
C GLU A 178 -6.73 28.07 15.04
N ARG A 179 -5.49 27.82 15.48
CA ARG A 179 -4.91 28.50 16.66
C ARG A 179 -4.01 29.69 16.32
N GLU A 180 -3.33 29.66 15.18
CA GLU A 180 -2.43 30.74 14.76
C GLU A 180 -3.08 31.67 13.72
N MET A 181 -3.99 31.14 12.89
CA MET A 181 -4.62 31.88 11.79
C MET A 181 -6.10 32.21 12.03
N ASN A 182 -6.71 31.66 13.09
CA ASN A 182 -8.13 31.84 13.42
C ASN A 182 -9.11 31.47 12.27
N ILE A 183 -8.76 30.43 11.50
CA ILE A 183 -9.53 29.92 10.37
C ILE A 183 -10.32 28.68 10.81
N ASN A 184 -11.65 28.78 10.77
CA ASN A 184 -12.56 27.68 11.10
C ASN A 184 -12.90 26.85 9.85
N CYS A 185 -12.59 25.56 9.86
CA CYS A 185 -12.89 24.62 8.77
C CYS A 185 -14.30 24.00 8.85
N SER A 186 -15.07 24.29 9.91
CA SER A 186 -16.40 23.74 10.12
C SER A 186 -17.39 24.22 9.04
N GLY A 187 -18.06 23.26 8.39
CA GLY A 187 -18.99 23.54 7.29
C GLY A 187 -18.28 24.13 6.05
N LYS A 188 -17.03 23.73 5.79
CA LYS A 188 -16.23 24.17 4.63
C LYS A 188 -15.70 22.99 3.82
N ILE A 189 -15.39 23.24 2.56
CA ILE A 189 -14.66 22.29 1.72
C ILE A 189 -13.17 22.61 1.89
N VAL A 190 -12.34 21.60 2.18
CA VAL A 190 -10.89 21.79 2.31
C VAL A 190 -10.16 21.26 1.09
N ILE A 191 -9.10 21.92 0.66
CA ILE A 191 -8.18 21.43 -0.39
C ILE A 191 -6.79 21.21 0.18
N ALA A 192 -6.25 20.01 -0.04
CA ALA A 192 -4.96 19.58 0.47
C ALA A 192 -4.13 18.91 -0.62
N ARG A 193 -2.82 19.11 -0.56
CA ARG A 193 -1.87 18.36 -1.41
C ARG A 193 -1.60 16.97 -0.86
N TYR A 194 -1.40 16.01 -1.76
CA TYR A 194 -0.86 14.69 -1.43
C TYR A 194 0.56 14.79 -0.83
N GLY A 195 1.04 13.71 -0.22
CA GLY A 195 2.36 13.64 0.41
C GLY A 195 2.38 13.82 1.94
N LYS A 196 3.55 13.62 2.54
CA LYS A 196 3.91 13.60 3.98
C LYS A 196 3.18 12.56 4.84
N ILE A 197 1.86 12.46 4.77
CA ILE A 197 1.04 11.48 5.50
C ILE A 197 0.12 10.70 4.57
N PHE A 198 -0.33 9.52 5.01
CA PHE A 198 -1.29 8.70 4.28
C PHE A 198 -2.62 9.43 4.08
N ARG A 199 -3.26 9.25 2.91
CA ARG A 199 -4.44 10.03 2.50
C ARG A 199 -5.66 9.81 3.40
N GLY A 200 -5.86 8.63 3.96
CA GLY A 200 -6.93 8.39 4.95
C GLY A 200 -6.74 9.16 6.26
N ASN A 201 -5.50 9.50 6.65
CA ASN A 201 -5.27 10.41 7.78
C ASN A 201 -5.64 11.86 7.42
N LYS A 202 -5.41 12.31 6.18
CA LYS A 202 -5.85 13.63 5.70
C LYS A 202 -7.36 13.78 5.82
N VAL A 203 -8.11 12.77 5.34
CA VAL A 203 -9.57 12.73 5.44
C VAL A 203 -10.02 12.71 6.90
N LYS A 204 -9.45 11.83 7.75
CA LYS A 204 -9.76 11.78 9.19
C LYS A 204 -9.54 13.15 9.87
N ASN A 205 -8.43 13.82 9.58
CA ASN A 205 -8.11 15.13 10.16
C ASN A 205 -9.10 16.21 9.70
N ALA A 206 -9.48 16.20 8.41
CA ALA A 206 -10.49 17.12 7.88
C ALA A 206 -11.88 16.90 8.52
N MET A 207 -12.29 15.64 8.73
CA MET A 207 -13.51 15.30 9.45
C MET A 207 -13.49 15.83 10.89
N LEU A 208 -12.36 15.64 11.60
CA LEU A 208 -12.18 16.17 12.97
C LEU A 208 -12.19 17.70 13.03
N ALA A 209 -11.78 18.37 11.96
CA ALA A 209 -11.87 19.83 11.80
C ALA A 209 -13.25 20.33 11.32
N GLY A 210 -14.25 19.45 11.20
CA GLY A 210 -15.62 19.78 10.80
C GLY A 210 -15.82 20.06 9.30
N ALA A 211 -14.85 19.71 8.45
CA ALA A 211 -14.97 19.91 7.01
C ALA A 211 -16.05 18.98 6.41
N ILE A 212 -16.83 19.52 5.47
CA ILE A 212 -17.92 18.80 4.77
C ILE A 212 -17.50 18.15 3.46
N GLY A 213 -16.27 18.41 3.00
CA GLY A 213 -15.67 17.80 1.82
C GLY A 213 -14.16 18.04 1.79
N ILE A 214 -13.42 17.17 1.10
CA ILE A 214 -11.97 17.29 0.91
C ILE A 214 -11.55 17.01 -0.53
N ILE A 215 -10.79 17.95 -1.10
CA ILE A 215 -10.14 17.83 -2.41
C ILE A 215 -8.68 17.46 -2.18
N LEU A 216 -8.20 16.41 -2.86
CA LEU A 216 -6.80 16.00 -2.84
C LEU A 216 -6.16 16.16 -4.22
N TYR A 217 -5.07 16.91 -4.31
CA TYR A 217 -4.35 17.15 -5.56
C TYR A 217 -2.85 16.80 -5.47
N SER A 218 -2.22 16.52 -6.61
CA SER A 218 -0.78 16.27 -6.70
C SER A 218 -0.05 17.57 -7.00
N ASP A 219 0.58 18.17 -6.00
CA ASP A 219 1.32 19.43 -6.17
C ASP A 219 2.65 19.20 -6.90
N PRO A 220 3.00 19.99 -7.94
CA PRO A 220 4.31 19.90 -8.58
C PRO A 220 5.49 20.03 -7.62
N ALA A 221 5.36 20.74 -6.51
CA ALA A 221 6.41 20.84 -5.48
C ALA A 221 6.78 19.50 -4.83
N ASP A 222 5.90 18.50 -4.88
CA ASP A 222 6.12 17.14 -4.37
C ASP A 222 6.19 16.07 -5.48
N TYR A 223 5.59 16.33 -6.65
CA TYR A 223 5.38 15.35 -7.71
C TYR A 223 6.04 15.70 -9.07
N PHE A 224 6.91 16.71 -9.11
CA PHE A 224 7.63 17.13 -10.32
C PHE A 224 9.14 17.28 -10.07
N ALA A 225 9.95 16.41 -10.68
CA ALA A 225 11.41 16.49 -10.63
C ALA A 225 11.93 17.67 -11.48
N PRO A 226 12.82 18.54 -10.93
CA PRO A 226 13.39 19.64 -11.71
C PRO A 226 14.10 19.19 -12.98
N GLY A 227 13.89 19.91 -14.09
CA GLY A 227 14.54 19.65 -15.37
C GLY A 227 13.99 18.47 -16.19
N VAL A 228 12.99 17.73 -15.69
CA VAL A 228 12.40 16.58 -16.37
C VAL A 228 11.06 16.96 -17.02
N GLN A 229 10.81 16.49 -18.25
CA GLN A 229 9.54 16.73 -18.95
C GLN A 229 8.42 15.81 -18.43
N PRO A 230 7.14 16.23 -18.51
CA PRO A 230 6.01 15.34 -18.26
C PRO A 230 5.99 14.14 -19.23
N TYR A 231 5.34 13.06 -18.81
CA TYR A 231 4.95 11.97 -19.72
C TYR A 231 4.11 12.52 -20.90
N PRO A 232 4.31 12.05 -22.15
CA PRO A 232 5.17 10.94 -22.59
C PRO A 232 6.64 11.30 -22.84
N LYS A 233 7.01 12.59 -22.83
CA LYS A 233 8.38 13.05 -23.20
C LYS A 233 9.42 12.88 -22.08
N GLY A 234 8.96 12.68 -20.85
CA GLY A 234 9.78 12.29 -19.71
C GLY A 234 8.95 11.51 -18.69
N TRP A 235 9.41 11.45 -17.44
CA TRP A 235 8.79 10.64 -16.39
C TRP A 235 8.08 11.46 -15.31
N ASN A 236 7.97 12.79 -15.47
CA ASN A 236 7.19 13.62 -14.55
C ASN A 236 5.68 13.45 -14.77
N LEU A 237 4.92 13.74 -13.70
CA LEU A 237 3.47 13.70 -13.71
C LEU A 237 2.90 14.79 -14.65
N PRO A 238 2.05 14.43 -15.64
CA PRO A 238 1.29 15.41 -16.43
C PRO A 238 0.30 16.18 -15.55
N GLY A 239 0.05 17.46 -15.87
CA GLY A 239 -0.92 18.30 -15.14
C GLY A 239 -2.37 17.81 -15.21
N THR A 240 -2.68 16.89 -16.14
CA THR A 240 -3.98 16.22 -16.27
C THR A 240 -4.09 14.93 -15.44
N ALA A 241 -3.00 14.42 -14.85
CA ALA A 241 -2.96 13.10 -14.23
C ALA A 241 -3.32 13.11 -12.74
N VAL A 242 -4.20 12.20 -12.30
CA VAL A 242 -4.74 12.20 -10.93
C VAL A 242 -4.37 10.93 -10.17
N GLN A 243 -3.81 11.13 -8.97
CA GLN A 243 -3.46 10.02 -8.08
C GLN A 243 -4.73 9.42 -7.44
N ARG A 244 -5.05 8.18 -7.85
CA ARG A 244 -6.08 7.33 -7.22
C ARG A 244 -5.57 6.74 -5.90
N GLY A 245 -6.49 6.30 -5.05
CA GLY A 245 -6.16 5.53 -3.83
C GLY A 245 -7.34 5.40 -2.88
N ASN A 246 -7.26 4.49 -1.90
CA ASN A 246 -8.27 4.39 -0.84
C ASN A 246 -8.03 5.43 0.28
N VAL A 247 -9.11 5.85 0.94
CA VAL A 247 -9.10 6.78 2.08
C VAL A 247 -9.52 6.15 3.42
N LEU A 248 -9.69 4.83 3.47
CA LEU A 248 -10.04 4.12 4.70
C LEU A 248 -8.94 4.24 5.76
N ASN A 249 -9.33 4.29 7.04
CA ASN A 249 -8.42 4.30 8.17
C ASN A 249 -8.59 3.01 9.00
N LEU A 250 -8.04 1.91 8.47
CA LEU A 250 -8.30 0.54 8.98
C LEU A 250 -7.43 0.11 10.17
N ASN A 251 -6.29 0.78 10.41
CA ASN A 251 -5.33 0.42 11.48
C ASN A 251 -4.96 -1.09 11.51
N GLY A 252 -4.94 -1.75 10.35
CA GLY A 252 -4.62 -3.18 10.20
C GLY A 252 -5.81 -4.15 10.17
N ALA A 253 -7.06 -3.67 10.27
CA ALA A 253 -8.25 -4.52 10.41
C ALA A 253 -8.53 -5.50 9.24
N GLY A 254 -8.02 -5.23 8.03
CA GLY A 254 -8.33 -6.00 6.84
C GLY A 254 -9.56 -5.47 6.09
N ASP A 255 -10.50 -6.35 5.76
CA ASP A 255 -11.78 -5.96 5.16
C ASP A 255 -12.65 -5.16 6.17
N PRO A 256 -13.29 -4.04 5.78
CA PRO A 256 -14.10 -3.22 6.69
C PRO A 256 -15.29 -3.95 7.32
N LEU A 257 -15.79 -5.01 6.69
CA LEU A 257 -16.95 -5.79 7.14
C LEU A 257 -16.56 -7.07 7.88
N THR A 258 -15.29 -7.49 7.89
CA THR A 258 -14.84 -8.66 8.66
C THR A 258 -13.55 -8.42 9.46
N PRO A 259 -13.49 -7.40 10.35
CA PRO A 259 -12.32 -7.14 11.17
C PRO A 259 -11.96 -8.37 12.02
N GLY A 260 -10.76 -8.93 11.80
CA GLY A 260 -10.26 -10.11 12.51
C GLY A 260 -10.78 -11.48 12.02
N TYR A 261 -11.64 -11.52 10.99
CA TYR A 261 -12.21 -12.77 10.45
C TYR A 261 -12.03 -12.86 8.92
N PRO A 262 -11.96 -14.07 8.34
CA PRO A 262 -11.93 -14.24 6.89
C PRO A 262 -13.31 -13.96 6.27
N ALA A 263 -13.38 -13.07 5.28
CA ALA A 263 -14.57 -12.79 4.49
C ALA A 263 -14.95 -13.96 3.56
N LYS A 264 -15.55 -15.01 4.15
CA LYS A 264 -16.06 -16.19 3.45
C LYS A 264 -17.56 -16.33 3.68
N GLY A 265 -18.34 -16.22 2.60
CA GLY A 265 -19.79 -16.37 2.60
C GLY A 265 -20.54 -15.06 2.84
N THR A 266 -21.68 -14.91 2.17
CA THR A 266 -22.48 -13.67 2.16
C THR A 266 -23.26 -13.41 3.45
N SER A 267 -23.57 -14.45 4.23
CA SER A 267 -24.34 -14.33 5.47
C SER A 267 -23.56 -13.67 6.61
N SER A 268 -22.26 -13.98 6.75
CA SER A 268 -21.39 -13.38 7.77
C SER A 268 -21.15 -11.88 7.53
N LEU A 269 -21.06 -11.44 6.28
CA LEU A 269 -20.91 -10.03 5.91
C LEU A 269 -22.11 -9.18 6.34
N LEU A 270 -23.34 -9.66 6.10
CA LEU A 270 -24.57 -8.97 6.52
C LEU A 270 -24.69 -8.91 8.06
N GLN A 271 -24.27 -9.97 8.74
CA GLN A 271 -24.34 -10.06 10.20
C GLN A 271 -23.30 -9.15 10.89
N VAL A 272 -22.08 -9.04 10.35
CA VAL A 272 -21.08 -8.12 10.90
C VAL A 272 -21.34 -6.66 10.49
N ALA A 273 -21.90 -6.41 9.31
CA ALA A 273 -22.36 -5.07 8.92
C ALA A 273 -23.50 -4.54 9.82
N THR A 274 -24.37 -5.43 10.32
CA THR A 274 -25.45 -5.06 11.26
C THR A 274 -24.97 -4.89 12.71
N THR A 275 -23.93 -5.61 13.16
CA THR A 275 -23.32 -5.31 14.46
C THR A 275 -22.47 -4.05 14.42
N ASN A 276 -21.68 -3.84 13.36
CA ASN A 276 -20.80 -2.67 13.24
C ASN A 276 -21.58 -1.36 13.04
N THR A 277 -22.79 -1.38 12.46
CA THR A 277 -23.64 -0.18 12.37
C THR A 277 -24.25 0.22 13.72
N LEU A 278 -24.28 -0.66 14.72
CA LEU A 278 -24.73 -0.34 16.09
C LEU A 278 -23.62 0.25 16.98
N GLU A 279 -22.34 -0.10 16.73
CA GLU A 279 -21.19 0.46 17.47
C GLU A 279 -20.45 1.58 16.74
N ASN A 280 -20.56 1.65 15.41
CA ASN A 280 -19.87 2.65 14.59
C ASN A 280 -20.81 3.31 13.56
N HIS A 281 -21.11 4.59 13.78
CA HIS A 281 -21.82 5.49 12.85
C HIS A 281 -21.09 5.73 11.48
N PHE A 282 -20.09 4.93 11.13
CA PHE A 282 -19.05 5.25 10.14
C PHE A 282 -19.26 4.67 8.73
N LEU A 283 -20.19 3.73 8.52
CA LEU A 283 -20.26 2.93 7.28
C LEU A 283 -21.67 2.85 6.63
N GLY A 284 -22.70 3.47 7.21
CA GLY A 284 -24.09 3.03 7.03
C GLY A 284 -24.92 3.53 5.85
N SER A 285 -24.42 4.34 4.88
CA SER A 285 -25.35 5.07 3.99
C SER A 285 -24.84 5.51 2.59
N MET A 286 -24.05 4.72 1.85
CA MET A 286 -23.35 5.26 0.65
C MET A 286 -23.45 4.48 -0.68
N MET A 287 -24.61 4.64 -1.34
CA MET A 287 -24.74 4.91 -2.80
C MET A 287 -25.53 6.24 -2.97
N LEU A 288 -25.18 7.24 -3.80
CA LEU A 288 -24.25 7.29 -4.95
C LEU A 288 -23.54 8.68 -5.16
N CYS A 289 -22.34 8.71 -5.76
CA CYS A 289 -21.59 9.89 -6.28
C CYS A 289 -21.10 10.98 -5.28
N LEU A 290 -19.95 11.62 -5.59
CA LEU A 290 -19.44 12.82 -4.93
C LEU A 290 -19.35 13.99 -5.93
N ILE A 291 -20.07 15.08 -5.66
CA ILE A 291 -19.96 16.35 -6.41
C ILE A 291 -19.60 17.46 -5.42
N LEU A 292 -18.43 18.08 -5.53
CA LEU A 292 -18.05 19.17 -4.64
C LEU A 292 -18.36 20.51 -5.32
N LYS A 293 -19.18 21.35 -4.69
CA LYS A 293 -19.56 22.67 -5.20
C LYS A 293 -18.87 23.78 -4.41
N ILE A 294 -17.94 24.49 -5.03
CA ILE A 294 -17.19 25.57 -4.39
C ILE A 294 -17.91 26.88 -4.64
N LYS A 295 -18.37 27.56 -3.58
CA LYS A 295 -18.99 28.88 -3.72
C LYS A 295 -17.92 29.96 -3.84
N LYS A 296 -18.04 30.82 -4.84
CA LYS A 296 -17.14 31.98 -5.01
C LYS A 296 -17.58 33.14 -4.11
N THR A 297 -17.04 33.22 -2.90
CA THR A 297 -17.18 34.39 -2.02
C THR A 297 -16.32 35.56 -2.53
N LEU A 298 -16.94 36.51 -3.24
CA LEU A 298 -16.31 37.78 -3.62
C LEU A 298 -16.23 38.72 -2.41
N ASN A 299 -15.21 38.55 -1.56
CA ASN A 299 -14.83 39.59 -0.61
C ASN A 299 -14.31 40.82 -1.38
N GLN A 300 -15.20 41.80 -1.60
CA GLN A 300 -14.79 43.12 -2.08
C GLN A 300 -13.87 43.76 -1.03
N PRO A 301 -12.66 44.23 -1.40
CA PRO A 301 -11.74 44.84 -0.45
C PRO A 301 -12.22 46.26 -0.09
N GLY A 302 -13.10 46.40 0.90
CA GLY A 302 -13.58 47.74 1.27
C GLY A 302 -14.79 47.92 2.20
N GLN A 303 -15.23 46.92 2.98
CA GLN A 303 -16.14 47.18 4.11
C GLN A 303 -15.48 46.75 5.43
N LYS A 304 -15.59 47.63 6.42
CA LYS A 304 -14.85 47.62 7.70
C LYS A 304 -15.50 46.74 8.75
#